data_AF-A0AA41MYH0-F1
#
_entry.id   AF-A0AA41MYH0-F1
#
_cell.length_a   1.000
_cell.length_b   1.000
_cell.length_c   1.000
_cell.angle_alpha   90.00
_cell.angle_beta   90.00
_cell.angle_gamma   90.00
#
_symmetry.space_group_name_H-M   'P 1'
#
loop_
_entity.id
_entity.type
_entity.pdbx_description
1 polymer ?
#
loop_
_entity_poly.entity_id
_entity_poly.type
_entity_poly.pdbx_seq_one_letter_code
_entity_poly.pdbx_strand_id
1 'polypeptide(L)'
;MAPRAVRVALLGWGLALCCLWCAGAGWRPDKGEECNRSWHFNIDEIKDLMPDMKIYWPDVIHPSSNRTQFWKHEWEKHGTCAAQLDALNSERKYFGKSLALYKQVDLNSMLLKFGIKPSINYYHIADFKDALTRVYGVVPKIQCLPPKQGAQVQTIGQIELCFTKEDLHLRNCSEPGEQEARLAKGAAARGMAVCEYGPVFYPPPAETQP
;
A
#
# COMPACT_ATOMS: atom_id res chain seq x y z
N MET A 1 -10.55 12.60 -7.77
CA MET A 1 -9.76 11.97 -8.85
C MET A 1 -9.76 10.48 -8.58
N ALA A 2 -9.62 9.60 -9.59
CA ALA A 2 -9.80 8.14 -9.49
C ALA A 2 -8.53 7.33 -9.14
N PRO A 3 -8.63 6.14 -8.48
CA PRO A 3 -7.53 5.29 -7.98
C PRO A 3 -6.52 5.00 -9.08
N ARG A 4 -5.25 5.20 -8.78
CA ARG A 4 -4.12 4.76 -9.61
C ARG A 4 -3.31 3.66 -8.94
N ALA A 5 -3.40 3.50 -7.62
CA ALA A 5 -2.58 2.55 -6.88
C ALA A 5 -3.27 2.01 -5.62
N VAL A 6 -3.11 0.71 -5.39
CA VAL A 6 -3.29 0.08 -4.08
C VAL A 6 -1.91 -0.05 -3.44
N ARG A 7 -1.80 0.40 -2.18
CA ARG A 7 -0.59 0.26 -1.38
C ARG A 7 -0.80 -0.81 -0.33
N VAL A 8 0.10 -1.79 -0.33
CA VAL A 8 0.14 -2.84 0.68
C VAL A 8 1.42 -2.66 1.49
N ALA A 9 1.27 -2.46 2.80
CA ALA A 9 2.41 -2.35 3.72
C ALA A 9 2.78 -3.74 4.27
N LEU A 10 4.07 -3.98 4.48
CA LEU A 10 4.58 -5.21 5.09
C LEU A 10 4.81 -4.97 6.58
N LEU A 11 3.99 -5.57 7.46
CA LEU A 11 4.16 -5.45 8.91
C LEU A 11 3.99 -6.80 9.59
N GLY A 12 5.10 -7.36 10.08
CA GLY A 12 5.09 -8.69 10.67
C GLY A 12 4.69 -9.78 9.66
N TRP A 13 4.03 -10.85 10.14
CA TRP A 13 3.66 -12.05 9.35
C TRP A 13 2.66 -11.73 8.22
N GLY A 14 2.14 -10.50 8.14
CA GLY A 14 1.08 -10.12 7.21
C GLY A 14 1.41 -8.86 6.43
N LEU A 15 1.20 -8.94 5.12
CA LEU A 15 0.83 -7.77 4.35
C LEU A 15 -0.49 -7.21 4.89
N ALA A 16 -0.55 -5.89 5.07
CA ALA A 16 -1.75 -5.18 5.44
C ALA A 16 -2.05 -4.15 4.37
N LEU A 17 -3.33 -3.93 4.08
CA LEU A 17 -3.73 -2.84 3.23
C LEU A 17 -3.33 -1.52 3.91
N CYS A 18 -2.63 -0.66 3.19
CA CYS A 18 -2.21 0.65 3.70
C CYS A 18 -3.22 1.70 3.23
N CYS A 19 -3.36 1.85 1.90
CA CYS A 19 -4.24 2.85 1.27
C CYS A 19 -4.70 2.35 -0.12
N LEU A 20 -5.85 2.82 -0.60
CA LEU A 20 -6.19 2.85 -2.03
C LEU A 20 -6.17 4.31 -2.49
N TRP A 21 -5.16 4.72 -3.27
CA TRP A 21 -5.00 6.12 -3.72
C TRP A 21 -5.22 6.28 -5.22
N CYS A 22 -5.96 7.33 -5.52
CA CYS A 22 -6.11 8.07 -6.76
C CYS A 22 -5.02 9.11 -7.09
N ALA A 23 -3.91 8.74 -7.73
CA ALA A 23 -2.99 9.78 -8.23
C ALA A 23 -3.61 10.51 -9.44
N GLY A 24 -3.53 11.84 -9.52
CA GLY A 24 -4.22 12.57 -10.60
C GLY A 24 -4.06 14.08 -10.69
N ALA A 25 -3.63 14.78 -9.64
CA ALA A 25 -3.14 16.15 -9.75
C ALA A 25 -1.61 16.14 -9.77
N GLY A 26 -1.00 17.06 -10.50
CA GLY A 26 0.46 17.20 -10.58
C GLY A 26 1.11 17.05 -9.20
N TRP A 27 2.17 16.25 -9.16
CA TRP A 27 3.04 16.02 -8.01
C TRP A 27 3.42 17.35 -7.34
N ARG A 28 2.68 17.73 -6.30
CA ARG A 28 3.07 18.72 -5.30
C ARG A 28 2.94 18.07 -3.92
N PRO A 29 4.05 17.84 -3.21
CA PRO A 29 4.04 17.21 -1.89
C PRO A 29 3.42 18.07 -0.77
N ASP A 30 2.85 19.24 -1.06
CA ASP A 30 2.54 20.27 -0.06
C ASP A 30 1.05 20.63 0.11
N LYS A 31 0.11 20.00 -0.61
CA LYS A 31 -1.33 20.23 -0.37
C LYS A 31 -2.12 18.93 -0.31
N GLY A 32 -2.71 18.68 0.87
CA GLY A 32 -3.49 17.49 1.21
C GLY A 32 -4.69 17.31 0.29
N GLU A 33 -4.84 16.10 -0.25
CA GLU A 33 -6.00 15.77 -1.07
C GLU A 33 -7.15 15.29 -0.17
N GLU A 34 -7.81 16.22 0.51
CA GLU A 34 -9.18 15.97 0.97
C GLU A 34 -10.11 16.45 -0.15
N CYS A 35 -10.50 15.56 -1.08
CA CYS A 35 -11.31 15.98 -2.23
C CYS A 35 -12.72 16.41 -1.84
N ASN A 36 -13.23 15.94 -0.69
CA ASN A 36 -14.50 16.38 -0.13
C ASN A 36 -14.42 16.48 1.40
N ARG A 37 -14.16 17.69 1.90
CA ARG A 37 -14.06 17.97 3.35
C ARG A 37 -15.37 17.88 4.11
N SER A 38 -16.50 17.90 3.41
CA SER A 38 -17.83 17.80 4.02
C SER A 38 -18.32 16.35 4.11
N TRP A 39 -17.61 15.41 3.47
CA TRP A 39 -17.97 13.99 3.49
C TRP A 39 -17.15 13.23 4.53
N HIS A 40 -17.53 13.45 5.79
CA HIS A 40 -16.91 12.80 6.92
C HIS A 40 -17.14 11.30 6.92
N PHE A 41 -16.16 10.56 7.42
CA PHE A 41 -16.25 9.12 7.61
C PHE A 41 -17.38 8.75 8.57
N ASN A 42 -18.20 7.77 8.18
CA ASN A 42 -19.25 7.20 8.99
C ASN A 42 -19.06 5.69 9.14
N ILE A 43 -18.64 5.26 10.34
CA ILE A 43 -18.41 3.84 10.65
C ILE A 43 -19.65 2.96 10.39
N ASP A 44 -20.85 3.53 10.46
CA ASP A 44 -22.09 2.80 10.26
C ASP A 44 -22.25 2.30 8.82
N GLU A 45 -21.65 2.99 7.84
CA GLU A 45 -21.67 2.61 6.42
C GLU A 45 -20.86 1.33 6.13
N ILE A 46 -19.93 0.97 7.02
CA ILE A 46 -19.02 -0.17 6.86
C ILE A 46 -19.18 -1.24 7.94
N LYS A 47 -20.25 -1.19 8.74
CA LYS A 47 -20.49 -2.08 9.90
C LYS A 47 -20.32 -3.56 9.58
N ASP A 48 -20.79 -4.01 8.41
CA ASP A 48 -20.69 -5.39 7.94
C ASP A 48 -19.30 -5.76 7.41
N LEU A 49 -18.48 -4.78 7.00
CA LEU A 49 -17.10 -4.98 6.59
C LEU A 49 -16.14 -5.05 7.79
N MET A 50 -16.59 -4.68 8.98
CA MET A 50 -15.76 -4.58 10.19
C MET A 50 -14.94 -5.84 10.52
N PRO A 51 -15.46 -7.09 10.37
CA PRO A 51 -14.65 -8.29 10.58
C PRO A 51 -13.44 -8.34 9.66
N ASP A 52 -13.63 -8.08 8.38
CA ASP A 52 -12.55 -8.06 7.37
C ASP A 52 -11.60 -6.88 7.58
N MET A 53 -12.14 -5.68 7.85
CA MET A 53 -11.34 -4.47 8.13
C MET A 53 -10.37 -4.68 9.30
N LYS A 54 -10.82 -5.36 10.36
CA LYS A 54 -9.99 -5.65 11.53
C LYS A 54 -8.84 -6.61 11.25
N ILE A 55 -8.98 -7.49 10.24
CA ILE A 55 -8.00 -8.52 9.87
C ILE A 55 -7.04 -8.00 8.80
N TYR A 56 -7.58 -7.40 7.73
CA TYR A 56 -6.84 -7.10 6.51
C TYR A 56 -6.44 -5.63 6.36
N TRP A 57 -7.07 -4.73 7.11
CA TRP A 57 -6.74 -3.30 7.13
C TRP A 57 -6.48 -2.75 8.55
N PRO A 58 -5.65 -3.41 9.39
CA PRO A 58 -5.35 -2.91 10.73
C PRO A 58 -4.62 -1.56 10.73
N ASP A 59 -4.80 -0.75 11.78
CA ASP A 59 -3.86 0.35 12.06
C ASP A 59 -2.57 -0.27 12.62
N VAL A 60 -1.55 -0.20 11.79
CA VAL A 60 -0.25 -0.83 11.99
C VAL A 60 0.85 0.21 12.15
N ILE A 61 0.45 1.46 12.22
CA ILE A 61 1.31 2.64 12.23
C ILE A 61 1.27 3.25 13.62
N HIS A 62 0.08 3.31 14.20
CA HIS A 62 -0.11 3.83 15.55
C HIS A 62 -0.35 2.65 16.49
N PRO A 63 0.34 2.61 17.66
CA PRO A 63 0.12 1.60 18.69
C PRO A 63 -1.25 1.74 19.40
N SER A 64 -2.16 2.56 18.87
CA SER A 64 -3.46 2.81 19.48
C SER A 64 -4.43 1.66 19.21
N SER A 65 -5.27 1.34 20.19
CA SER A 65 -6.37 0.39 20.00
C SER A 65 -7.50 0.93 19.11
N ASN A 66 -7.50 2.23 18.79
CA ASN A 66 -8.57 2.90 18.05
C ASN A 66 -8.34 2.87 16.53
N ARG A 67 -8.55 1.69 15.94
CA ARG A 67 -8.42 1.44 14.48
C ARG A 67 -9.32 2.34 13.61
N THR A 68 -10.43 2.81 14.17
CA THR A 68 -11.39 3.67 13.47
C THR A 68 -10.77 4.99 13.02
N GLN A 69 -9.80 5.54 13.77
CA GLN A 69 -9.14 6.78 13.38
C GLN A 69 -8.31 6.61 12.10
N PHE A 70 -7.71 5.44 11.91
CA PHE A 70 -6.96 5.14 10.70
C PHE A 70 -7.89 5.03 9.49
N TRP A 71 -9.00 4.29 9.58
CA TRP A 71 -9.96 4.21 8.47
C TRP A 71 -10.61 5.54 8.15
N LYS A 72 -10.89 6.36 9.19
CA LYS A 72 -11.30 7.75 9.00
C LYS A 72 -10.28 8.53 8.17
N HIS A 73 -9.00 8.46 8.53
CA HIS A 73 -7.93 9.12 7.78
C HIS A 73 -7.90 8.68 6.31
N GLU A 74 -7.95 7.36 6.08
CA GLU A 74 -7.92 6.78 4.74
C GLU A 74 -9.14 7.20 3.91
N TRP A 75 -10.33 7.26 4.51
CA TRP A 75 -11.53 7.73 3.83
C TRP A 75 -11.43 9.22 3.47
N GLU A 76 -11.20 10.09 4.45
CA GLU A 76 -11.27 11.54 4.27
C GLU A 76 -10.19 12.02 3.28
N LYS A 77 -9.00 11.40 3.32
CA LYS A 77 -7.86 11.76 2.48
C LYS A 77 -7.77 11.01 1.13
N HIS A 78 -8.34 9.82 1.02
CA HIS A 78 -8.17 9.01 -0.20
C HIS A 78 -9.51 8.53 -0.77
N GLY A 79 -10.40 8.03 0.09
CA GLY A 79 -11.73 7.57 -0.29
C GLY A 79 -12.61 8.65 -0.93
N THR A 80 -12.64 9.86 -0.37
CA THR A 80 -13.44 10.97 -0.93
C THR A 80 -13.01 11.36 -2.35
N CYS A 81 -11.72 11.21 -2.67
CA CYS A 81 -11.22 11.38 -4.03
C CYS A 81 -11.66 10.23 -4.93
N ALA A 82 -11.50 8.99 -4.44
CA ALA A 82 -11.83 7.76 -5.15
C ALA A 82 -13.31 7.65 -5.51
N ALA A 83 -14.17 8.29 -4.71
CA ALA A 83 -15.60 8.32 -4.90
C ALA A 83 -16.06 8.99 -6.21
N GLN A 84 -15.15 9.59 -6.99
CA GLN A 84 -15.43 10.00 -8.36
C GLN A 84 -15.62 8.82 -9.33
N LEU A 85 -15.20 7.61 -8.97
CA LEU A 85 -15.51 6.40 -9.72
C LEU A 85 -16.78 5.75 -9.18
N ASP A 86 -17.68 5.33 -10.08
CA ASP A 86 -18.91 4.63 -9.71
C ASP A 86 -18.68 3.34 -8.93
N ALA A 87 -17.55 2.67 -9.18
CA ALA A 87 -17.14 1.48 -8.45
C ALA A 87 -16.75 1.76 -6.98
N LEU A 88 -16.45 3.01 -6.63
CA LEU A 88 -15.95 3.44 -5.31
C LEU A 88 -16.74 4.63 -4.72
N ASN A 89 -17.87 5.00 -5.31
CA ASN A 89 -18.64 6.21 -4.98
C ASN A 89 -19.42 6.18 -3.66
N SER A 90 -18.97 5.39 -2.69
CA SER A 90 -19.43 5.40 -1.30
C SER A 90 -18.38 4.78 -0.37
N GLU A 91 -18.47 5.04 0.93
CA GLU A 91 -17.58 4.44 1.94
C GLU A 91 -17.56 2.92 1.84
N ARG A 92 -18.75 2.30 1.89
CA ARG A 92 -18.94 0.86 1.74
C ARG A 92 -18.29 0.31 0.48
N LYS A 93 -18.47 0.97 -0.67
CA LYS A 93 -17.87 0.55 -1.95
C LYS A 93 -16.36 0.69 -1.93
N TYR A 94 -15.83 1.81 -1.44
CA TYR A 94 -14.40 2.05 -1.35
C TYR A 94 -13.70 1.00 -0.48
N PHE A 95 -14.16 0.80 0.75
CA PHE A 95 -13.57 -0.18 1.67
C PHE A 95 -13.79 -1.61 1.18
N GLY A 96 -15.01 -1.95 0.76
CA GLY A 96 -15.35 -3.28 0.27
C GLY A 96 -14.55 -3.68 -0.97
N LYS A 97 -14.41 -2.77 -1.95
CA LYS A 97 -13.62 -3.03 -3.15
C LYS A 97 -12.13 -3.11 -2.84
N SER A 98 -11.62 -2.30 -1.91
CA SER A 98 -10.22 -2.38 -1.48
C SER A 98 -9.90 -3.72 -0.80
N LEU A 99 -10.77 -4.20 0.08
CA LEU A 99 -10.67 -5.53 0.69
C LEU A 99 -10.73 -6.64 -0.37
N ALA A 100 -11.63 -6.53 -1.35
CA ALA A 100 -11.74 -7.48 -2.44
C ALA A 100 -10.46 -7.52 -3.29
N LEU A 101 -9.90 -6.36 -3.66
CA LEU A 101 -8.64 -6.27 -4.39
C LEU A 101 -7.47 -6.85 -3.58
N TYR A 102 -7.39 -6.56 -2.28
CA TYR A 102 -6.37 -7.13 -1.40
C TYR A 102 -6.44 -8.67 -1.40
N LYS A 103 -7.64 -9.24 -1.24
CA LYS A 103 -7.87 -10.70 -1.27
C LYS A 103 -7.59 -11.30 -2.65
N GLN A 104 -7.90 -10.58 -3.73
CA GLN A 104 -7.65 -11.04 -5.11
C GLN A 104 -6.16 -11.06 -5.45
N VAL A 105 -5.41 -10.05 -5.02
CA VAL A 105 -3.96 -9.99 -5.21
C VAL A 105 -3.28 -11.11 -4.41
N ASP A 106 -3.71 -11.35 -3.17
CA ASP A 106 -3.17 -12.42 -2.31
C ASP A 106 -1.64 -12.42 -2.22
N LEU A 107 -1.08 -11.22 -2.02
CA LEU A 107 0.35 -10.98 -2.11
C LEU A 107 1.17 -11.83 -1.11
N ASN A 108 0.62 -12.16 0.06
CA ASN A 108 1.26 -13.06 1.03
C ASN A 108 1.48 -14.46 0.42
N SER A 109 0.42 -15.09 -0.10
CA SER A 109 0.52 -16.43 -0.68
C SER A 109 1.42 -16.44 -1.91
N MET A 110 1.39 -15.37 -2.70
CA MET A 110 2.25 -15.25 -3.88
C MET A 110 3.73 -15.13 -3.51
N LEU A 111 4.09 -14.33 -2.49
CA LEU A 111 5.47 -14.28 -2.01
C LEU A 111 5.92 -15.65 -1.47
N LEU A 112 5.09 -16.31 -0.66
CA LEU A 112 5.38 -17.63 -0.11
C LEU A 112 5.58 -18.70 -1.20
N LYS A 113 4.79 -18.66 -2.28
CA LYS A 113 4.91 -19.57 -3.42
C LYS A 113 6.29 -19.47 -4.11
N PHE A 114 6.92 -18.31 -4.05
CA PHE A 114 8.27 -18.06 -4.56
C PHE A 114 9.36 -18.27 -3.50
N GLY A 115 9.00 -18.79 -2.33
CA GLY A 115 9.94 -18.99 -1.22
C GLY A 115 10.34 -17.70 -0.50
N ILE A 116 9.71 -16.57 -0.83
CA ILE A 116 9.98 -15.28 -0.21
C ILE A 116 9.13 -15.17 1.05
N LYS A 117 9.79 -15.36 2.20
CA LYS A 117 9.19 -15.26 3.53
C LYS A 117 10.05 -14.39 4.45
N PRO A 118 9.47 -13.81 5.51
CA PRO A 118 10.25 -13.11 6.51
C PRO A 118 11.42 -13.96 7.00
N SER A 119 12.63 -13.39 7.03
CA SER A 119 13.86 -14.14 7.27
C SER A 119 14.92 -13.25 7.90
N ILE A 120 15.76 -13.86 8.75
CA ILE A 120 16.97 -13.19 9.25
C ILE A 120 18.03 -12.98 8.15
N ASN A 121 17.93 -13.78 7.07
CA ASN A 121 18.80 -13.65 5.90
C ASN A 121 18.28 -12.55 4.97
N TYR A 122 19.20 -11.93 4.24
CA TYR A 122 18.87 -10.92 3.25
C TYR A 122 18.45 -11.55 1.92
N TYR A 123 17.52 -10.89 1.25
CA TYR A 123 17.16 -11.15 -0.13
C TYR A 123 17.81 -10.13 -1.03
N HIS A 124 17.79 -10.36 -2.34
CA HIS A 124 18.00 -9.30 -3.31
C HIS A 124 16.65 -8.65 -3.66
N ILE A 125 16.59 -7.34 -3.83
CA ILE A 125 15.32 -6.67 -4.22
C ILE A 125 14.77 -7.18 -5.57
N ALA A 126 15.66 -7.70 -6.41
CA ALA A 126 15.30 -8.33 -7.69
C ALA A 126 14.43 -9.57 -7.47
N ASP A 127 14.67 -10.36 -6.42
CA ASP A 127 13.88 -11.55 -6.11
C ASP A 127 12.39 -11.20 -5.93
N PHE A 128 12.11 -10.10 -5.22
CA PHE A 128 10.75 -9.57 -5.07
C PHE A 128 10.19 -9.05 -6.40
N LYS A 129 10.95 -8.20 -7.11
CA LYS A 129 10.48 -7.61 -8.37
C LYS A 129 10.16 -8.67 -9.41
N ASP A 130 11.02 -9.66 -9.57
CA ASP A 130 10.88 -10.71 -10.59
C ASP A 130 9.76 -11.68 -10.24
N ALA A 131 9.66 -12.11 -8.97
CA ALA A 131 8.56 -12.96 -8.50
C ALA A 131 7.20 -12.30 -8.73
N LEU A 132 7.06 -11.04 -8.29
CA LEU A 132 5.80 -10.32 -8.40
C LEU A 132 5.45 -9.93 -9.83
N THR A 133 6.45 -9.58 -10.65
CA THR A 133 6.23 -9.33 -12.09
C THR A 133 5.79 -10.59 -12.81
N ARG A 134 6.36 -11.75 -12.47
CA ARG A 134 5.96 -13.05 -13.04
C ARG A 134 4.54 -13.44 -12.66
N VAL A 135 4.08 -13.11 -11.46
CA VAL A 135 2.72 -13.44 -10.99
C VAL A 135 1.69 -12.49 -11.56
N TYR A 136 1.96 -11.19 -11.54
CA TYR A 136 0.97 -10.15 -11.84
C TYR A 136 1.06 -9.59 -13.25
N GLY A 137 2.13 -9.89 -14.00
CA GLY A 137 2.37 -9.33 -15.34
C GLY A 137 2.68 -7.83 -15.34
N VAL A 138 2.87 -7.22 -14.16
CA VAL A 138 3.14 -5.78 -13.98
C VAL A 138 4.26 -5.59 -12.97
N VAL A 139 5.00 -4.50 -13.12
CA VAL A 139 6.13 -4.18 -12.24
C VAL A 139 5.62 -3.44 -11.00
N PRO A 140 5.69 -4.05 -9.80
CA PRO A 140 5.31 -3.36 -8.57
C PRO A 140 6.33 -2.29 -8.20
N LYS A 141 5.88 -1.25 -7.50
CA LYS A 141 6.79 -0.30 -6.85
C LYS A 141 7.03 -0.76 -5.42
N ILE A 142 8.29 -1.03 -5.09
CA ILE A 142 8.69 -1.47 -3.76
C ILE A 142 9.42 -0.33 -3.06
N GLN A 143 8.97 0.01 -1.85
CA GLN A 143 9.55 1.06 -1.02
C GLN A 143 10.18 0.45 0.23
N CYS A 144 11.36 0.96 0.57
CA CYS A 144 12.17 0.52 1.67
C CYS A 144 12.41 1.66 2.66
N LEU A 145 12.56 1.30 3.92
CA LEU A 145 13.17 2.15 4.93
C LEU A 145 14.69 2.09 4.74
N PRO A 146 15.39 3.24 4.82
CA PRO A 146 16.84 3.25 4.81
C PRO A 146 17.39 2.47 6.01
N PRO A 147 18.65 1.99 5.94
CA PRO A 147 19.28 1.32 7.05
C PRO A 147 19.24 2.18 8.33
N LYS A 148 18.82 1.60 9.45
CA LYS A 148 18.95 2.23 10.77
C LYS A 148 20.42 2.22 11.19
N GLN A 149 20.81 3.09 12.13
CA GLN A 149 22.17 3.09 12.69
C GLN A 149 22.58 1.68 13.14
N GLY A 150 23.67 1.16 12.56
CA GLY A 150 24.19 -0.20 12.81
C GLY A 150 23.70 -1.29 11.84
N ALA A 151 22.68 -1.03 11.02
CA ALA A 151 22.28 -1.93 9.93
C ALA A 151 22.98 -1.54 8.62
N GLN A 152 23.34 -2.55 7.81
CA GLN A 152 24.02 -2.32 6.53
C GLN A 152 23.06 -2.32 5.32
N VAL A 153 21.81 -2.77 5.50
CA VAL A 153 20.87 -2.98 4.41
C VAL A 153 19.55 -2.27 4.66
N GLN A 154 18.91 -1.87 3.56
CA GLN A 154 17.56 -1.31 3.57
C GLN A 154 16.54 -2.38 4.01
N THR A 155 15.42 -1.94 4.58
CA THR A 155 14.35 -2.84 5.04
C THR A 155 13.12 -2.65 4.17
N ILE A 156 12.54 -3.73 3.64
CA ILE A 156 11.31 -3.64 2.85
C ILE A 156 10.17 -3.10 3.73
N GLY A 157 9.43 -2.11 3.24
CA GLY A 157 8.36 -1.45 3.99
C GLY A 157 7.00 -1.54 3.31
N GLN A 158 6.95 -1.29 2.00
CA GLN A 158 5.69 -1.23 1.27
C GLN A 158 5.84 -1.77 -0.16
N ILE A 159 4.84 -2.51 -0.62
CA ILE A 159 4.67 -2.94 -2.01
C ILE A 159 3.42 -2.25 -2.57
N GLU A 160 3.58 -1.52 -3.65
CA GLU A 160 2.51 -0.77 -4.32
C GLU A 160 2.22 -1.42 -5.69
N LEU A 161 0.96 -1.79 -5.90
CA LEU A 161 0.43 -2.33 -7.15
C LEU A 161 -0.58 -1.34 -7.72
N CYS A 162 -0.52 -1.11 -9.03
CA CYS A 162 -1.36 -0.12 -9.68
C CYS A 162 -2.52 -0.74 -10.43
N PHE A 163 -3.64 -0.02 -10.46
CA PHE A 163 -4.88 -0.46 -11.06
C PHE A 163 -5.39 0.60 -12.04
N THR A 164 -6.00 0.14 -13.13
CA THR A 164 -6.75 0.97 -14.09
C THR A 164 -7.96 1.59 -13.41
N LYS A 165 -8.42 2.72 -13.93
CA LYS A 165 -9.52 3.47 -13.31
C LYS A 165 -10.88 2.88 -13.70
N GLU A 166 -10.95 2.32 -14.88
CA GLU A 166 -12.18 1.93 -15.55
C GLU A 166 -12.73 0.63 -14.95
N ASP A 167 -11.85 -0.36 -14.75
CA ASP A 167 -12.20 -1.73 -14.38
C ASP A 167 -11.38 -2.28 -13.21
N LEU A 168 -10.43 -1.50 -12.67
CA LEU A 168 -9.57 -1.89 -11.54
C LEU A 168 -8.81 -3.20 -11.83
N HIS A 169 -8.25 -3.30 -13.04
CA HIS A 169 -7.27 -4.33 -13.42
C HIS A 169 -5.84 -3.86 -13.19
N LEU A 170 -4.94 -4.82 -12.93
CA LEU A 170 -3.53 -4.54 -12.69
C LEU A 170 -2.87 -3.86 -13.89
N ARG A 171 -2.08 -2.82 -13.62
CA ARG A 171 -1.26 -2.10 -14.60
C ARG A 171 0.05 -1.64 -13.99
N ASN A 172 1.01 -1.26 -14.84
CA ASN A 172 2.23 -0.62 -14.38
C ASN A 172 1.93 0.74 -13.71
N CYS A 173 2.67 1.03 -12.64
CA CYS A 173 2.55 2.27 -11.86
C CYS A 173 3.16 3.51 -12.52
N SER A 174 3.80 3.36 -13.68
CA SER A 174 4.42 4.46 -14.42
C SER A 174 3.97 4.37 -15.88
N GLU A 175 3.63 5.51 -16.48
CA GLU A 175 3.50 5.63 -17.94
C GLU A 175 4.90 5.79 -18.56
N PRO A 176 5.16 5.31 -19.80
CA PRO A 176 6.37 5.66 -20.53
C PRO A 176 6.47 7.19 -20.67
N GLY A 177 7.38 7.82 -19.93
CA GLY A 177 7.58 9.28 -19.92
C GLY A 177 7.64 9.95 -18.53
N GLU A 178 7.23 9.28 -17.45
CA GLU A 178 7.34 9.82 -16.07
C GLU A 178 8.74 9.65 -15.45
N GLN A 179 9.66 8.99 -16.14
CA GLN A 179 10.93 8.54 -15.59
C GLN A 179 11.95 9.68 -15.44
N GLU A 180 11.91 10.70 -16.30
CA GLU A 180 12.84 11.85 -16.24
C GLU A 180 12.50 12.86 -15.13
N ALA A 181 11.24 12.96 -14.70
CA ALA A 181 10.85 13.91 -13.66
C ALA A 181 11.12 13.41 -12.22
N ARG A 182 11.34 12.10 -12.03
CA ARG A 182 11.38 11.45 -10.70
C ARG A 182 12.76 11.48 -10.01
N LEU A 183 13.83 11.75 -10.75
CA LEU A 183 15.20 11.77 -10.20
C LEU A 183 15.48 12.92 -9.22
N ALA A 184 14.56 13.90 -9.10
CA ALA A 184 14.84 15.11 -8.31
C ALA A 184 14.13 15.22 -6.95
N LYS A 185 12.97 14.58 -6.68
CA LYS A 185 12.19 14.92 -5.46
C LYS A 185 11.36 13.74 -4.95
N GLY A 186 11.93 12.93 -4.05
CA GLY A 186 11.22 11.91 -3.29
C GLY A 186 10.51 12.49 -2.07
N ALA A 187 9.18 12.59 -2.12
CA ALA A 187 8.37 12.78 -0.92
C ALA A 187 8.19 11.41 -0.26
N ALA A 188 8.95 11.16 0.79
CA ALA A 188 8.92 9.92 1.53
C ALA A 188 7.62 9.80 2.32
N ALA A 189 6.83 8.75 2.07
CA ALA A 189 5.84 8.32 3.04
C ALA A 189 6.63 7.77 4.24
N ARG A 190 6.63 8.50 5.37
CA ARG A 190 7.26 8.07 6.64
C ARG A 190 8.74 7.65 6.53
N GLY A 191 9.52 8.37 5.72
CA GLY A 191 10.95 8.08 5.54
C GLY A 191 11.25 6.88 4.63
N MET A 192 10.24 6.31 3.96
CA MET A 192 10.45 5.28 2.93
C MET A 192 10.79 5.88 1.56
N ALA A 193 11.78 5.32 0.90
CA ALA A 193 12.16 5.63 -0.48
C ALA A 193 11.93 4.41 -1.38
N VAL A 194 12.03 4.56 -2.71
CA VAL A 194 12.06 3.38 -3.59
C VAL A 194 13.27 2.52 -3.22
N CYS A 195 13.08 1.21 -3.08
CA CYS A 195 14.19 0.33 -2.70
C CYS A 195 15.32 0.40 -3.74
N GLU A 196 16.54 0.61 -3.28
CA GLU A 196 17.74 0.59 -4.09
C GLU A 196 18.01 -0.83 -4.61
N TYR A 197 18.71 -0.95 -5.73
CA TYR A 197 19.13 -2.25 -6.22
C TYR A 197 20.21 -2.82 -5.29
N GLY A 198 20.00 -4.02 -4.77
CA GLY A 198 20.92 -4.64 -3.83
C GLY A 198 20.22 -5.50 -2.78
N PRO A 199 20.93 -5.83 -1.68
CA PRO A 199 20.36 -6.59 -0.58
C PRO A 199 19.27 -5.81 0.14
N VAL A 200 18.24 -6.54 0.59
CA VAL A 200 17.11 -6.02 1.36
C VAL A 200 16.78 -6.98 2.49
N PHE A 201 16.49 -6.39 3.66
CA PHE A 201 16.00 -7.13 4.81
C PHE A 201 14.48 -7.23 4.76
N TYR A 202 13.96 -8.47 4.87
CA TYR A 202 12.54 -8.74 5.07
C TYR A 202 12.34 -9.30 6.48
N PRO A 203 12.08 -8.43 7.46
CA PRO A 203 12.21 -8.78 8.87
C PRO A 203 11.20 -9.83 9.31
N PRO A 204 11.65 -10.86 10.06
CA PRO A 204 10.74 -11.69 10.82
C PRO A 204 9.91 -10.84 11.79
N PRO A 205 8.71 -11.28 12.13
CA PRO A 205 7.82 -10.51 13.00
C PRO A 205 8.37 -10.53 14.42
N ALA A 206 8.26 -9.42 15.14
CA ALA A 206 8.70 -9.39 16.53
C ALA A 206 7.95 -10.48 17.31
N GLU A 207 8.67 -11.34 18.02
CA GLU A 207 8.05 -12.29 18.94
C GLU A 207 7.20 -11.48 19.93
N THR A 208 5.89 -11.69 19.90
CA THR A 208 5.01 -11.22 20.96
C THR A 208 5.46 -11.96 22.22
N GLN A 209 6.14 -11.27 23.12
CA GLN A 209 6.37 -11.80 24.46
C GLN A 209 5.00 -12.17 25.05
N PRO A 210 4.83 -13.40 25.57
CA PRO A 210 3.58 -13.84 26.17
C PRO A 210 3.19 -13.00 27.38
#